data_AF-A0A7C7V439-F1
#
_entry.id   AF-A0A7C7V439-F1
#
_cell.length_a   1.000
_cell.length_b   1.000
_cell.length_c   1.000
_cell.angle_alpha   90.00
_cell.angle_beta   90.00
_cell.angle_gamma   90.00
#
_symmetry.space_group_name_H-M   'P 1'
#
loop_
_entity.id
_entity.type
_entity.pdbx_description
1 polymer ?
#
loop_
_entity_poly.entity_id
_entity_poly.type
_entity_poly.pdbx_seq_one_letter_code
_entity_poly.pdbx_strand_id
1 'polypeptide(L)'
;MVRRLAALLLAAALAGCGGETTEAPLPAAGRDVGAVPPEQMRQILEGLRSKRPRLQYAALETLSRFPPVAQAYRSHVERLEKESPSQQVRRRAAELLRSLEQ
;
A
#
# COMPACT_ATOMS: atom_id res chain seq x y z
N MET A 1 -28.79 -49.00 -27.83
CA MET A 1 -29.78 -47.99 -27.38
C MET A 1 -29.39 -47.50 -25.99
N VAL A 2 -28.71 -46.36 -25.89
CA VAL A 2 -28.62 -45.60 -24.62
C VAL A 2 -28.66 -44.13 -24.99
N ARG A 3 -29.74 -43.47 -24.57
CA ARG A 3 -29.98 -42.03 -24.68
C ARG A 3 -29.39 -41.35 -23.44
N ARG A 4 -28.76 -40.19 -23.60
CA ARG A 4 -28.83 -38.96 -22.77
C ARG A 4 -27.58 -38.11 -23.07
N LEU A 5 -27.72 -37.07 -23.89
CA LEU A 5 -27.94 -35.67 -23.46
C LEU A 5 -26.80 -35.14 -22.56
N ALA A 6 -25.78 -34.56 -23.19
CA ALA A 6 -24.92 -33.58 -22.57
C ALA A 6 -24.78 -32.41 -23.55
N ALA A 7 -25.53 -31.36 -23.26
CA ALA A 7 -25.56 -30.12 -24.00
C ALA A 7 -24.28 -29.32 -23.74
N LEU A 8 -23.70 -28.81 -24.83
CA LEU A 8 -23.12 -27.47 -24.98
C LEU A 8 -22.43 -26.89 -23.74
N LEU A 9 -21.12 -27.05 -23.66
CA LEU A 9 -20.26 -26.04 -23.05
C LEU A 9 -19.44 -25.37 -24.14
N LEU A 10 -19.94 -24.17 -24.50
CA LEU A 10 -19.34 -23.21 -25.41
C LEU A 10 -17.90 -22.90 -24.99
N ALA A 11 -17.01 -22.97 -25.98
CA ALA A 11 -15.72 -22.32 -25.95
C ALA A 11 -15.88 -20.79 -25.90
N ALA A 12 -15.15 -20.13 -25.01
CA ALA A 12 -14.83 -18.71 -25.16
C ALA A 12 -13.43 -18.43 -24.58
N ALA A 13 -12.49 -18.31 -25.50
CA ALA A 13 -11.38 -17.36 -25.51
C ALA A 13 -10.44 -17.29 -24.29
N LEU A 14 -9.31 -18.00 -24.44
CA LEU A 14 -7.96 -17.42 -24.45
C LEU A 14 -7.91 -15.90 -24.20
N ALA A 15 -7.61 -15.51 -22.97
CA ALA A 15 -6.99 -14.22 -22.65
C ALA A 15 -5.64 -14.51 -22.00
N GLY A 16 -4.62 -14.69 -22.84
CA GLY A 16 -3.24 -14.51 -22.43
C GLY A 16 -2.81 -13.08 -22.75
N CYS A 17 -2.34 -12.34 -21.74
CA CYS A 17 -1.33 -11.28 -21.89
C CYS A 17 -0.88 -10.76 -20.51
N GLY A 18 0.44 -10.78 -20.29
CA GLY A 18 1.20 -9.94 -19.34
C GLY A 18 0.96 -10.24 -17.86
N GLY A 19 1.90 -10.81 -17.10
CA GLY A 19 3.24 -10.26 -16.91
C GLY A 19 3.16 -9.06 -15.95
N GLU A 20 3.70 -9.25 -14.73
CA GLU A 20 4.21 -8.23 -13.78
C GLU A 20 3.42 -6.91 -13.60
N THR A 21 2.82 -6.58 -12.46
CA THR A 21 3.41 -6.47 -11.12
C THR A 21 2.24 -6.50 -10.12
N THR A 22 2.30 -7.35 -9.09
CA THR A 22 1.43 -7.21 -7.91
C THR A 22 1.89 -6.00 -7.10
N GLU A 23 1.66 -4.79 -7.62
CA GLU A 23 1.59 -3.62 -6.74
C GLU A 23 0.23 -3.67 -6.05
N ALA A 24 0.26 -3.86 -4.74
CA ALA A 24 -0.93 -3.81 -3.91
C ALA A 24 -1.79 -2.58 -4.29
N PRO A 25 -3.11 -2.74 -4.51
CA PRO A 25 -3.96 -1.61 -4.79
C PRO A 25 -3.82 -0.61 -3.65
N LEU A 26 -3.31 0.59 -3.97
CA LEU A 26 -3.27 1.70 -3.03
C LEU A 26 -4.71 1.90 -2.56
N PRO A 27 -4.99 1.92 -1.24
CA PRO A 27 -6.33 2.21 -0.77
C PRO A 27 -6.71 3.55 -1.37
N ALA A 28 -7.83 3.58 -2.12
CA ALA A 28 -8.35 4.78 -2.73
C ALA A 28 -8.52 5.82 -1.61
N ALA A 29 -7.55 6.73 -1.50
CA ALA A 29 -7.61 7.83 -0.57
C ALA A 29 -8.85 8.62 -0.97
N GLY A 30 -9.90 8.46 -0.17
CA GLY A 30 -11.21 9.04 -0.42
C GLY A 30 -11.06 10.53 -0.60
N ARG A 31 -11.35 10.95 -1.83
CA ARG A 31 -11.71 12.25 -2.42
C ARG A 31 -11.51 13.59 -1.70
N ASP A 32 -11.35 13.70 -0.38
CA ASP A 32 -11.24 14.98 0.34
C ASP A 32 -10.40 14.89 1.62
N VAL A 33 -9.28 14.17 1.58
CA VAL A 33 -8.21 14.34 2.57
C VAL A 33 -7.33 15.48 2.09
N GLY A 34 -7.32 16.62 2.81
CA GLY A 34 -6.57 17.85 2.50
C GLY A 34 -5.38 17.61 1.56
N ALA A 35 -5.54 18.03 0.31
CA ALA A 35 -4.86 17.44 -0.84
C ALA A 35 -3.34 17.39 -0.66
N VAL A 36 -2.81 16.22 -0.33
CA VAL A 36 -1.37 15.96 -0.42
C VAL A 36 -1.00 16.18 -1.89
N PRO A 37 -0.07 17.09 -2.21
CA PRO A 37 0.38 17.29 -3.58
C PRO A 37 0.80 15.94 -4.20
N PRO A 38 0.42 15.64 -5.46
CA PRO A 38 0.73 14.35 -6.10
C PRO A 38 2.21 13.96 -6.00
N GLU A 39 3.11 14.94 -6.12
CA GLU A 39 4.55 14.77 -6.00
C GLU A 39 4.96 14.36 -4.58
N GLN A 40 4.33 14.95 -3.56
CA GLN A 40 4.59 14.63 -2.17
C GLN A 40 4.04 13.25 -1.81
N MET A 41 2.87 12.88 -2.36
CA MET A 41 2.34 11.51 -2.23
C MET A 41 3.29 10.48 -2.84
N ARG A 42 3.84 10.75 -4.04
CA ARG A 42 4.84 9.87 -4.65
C ARG A 42 6.07 9.69 -3.77
N GLN A 43 6.63 10.79 -3.23
CA GLN A 43 7.79 10.74 -2.35
C GLN A 43 7.53 9.94 -1.06
N ILE A 44 6.34 10.09 -0.48
CA ILE A 44 5.89 9.30 0.67
C ILE A 44 5.92 7.81 0.31
N LEU A 45 5.27 7.41 -0.78
CA LEU A 45 5.14 6.02 -1.17
C LEU A 45 6.49 5.39 -1.52
N GLU A 46 7.33 6.10 -2.27
CA GLU A 46 8.69 5.68 -2.58
C GLU A 46 9.54 5.52 -1.33
N GLY A 47 9.43 6.46 -0.38
CA GLY A 47 10.17 6.39 0.87
C GLY A 47 9.73 5.24 1.78
N LEU A 48 8.42 4.99 1.92
CA LEU A 48 7.89 3.87 2.69
C LEU A 48 8.34 2.50 2.14
N ARG A 49 8.48 2.39 0.81
CA ARG A 49 8.93 1.16 0.14
C ARG A 49 10.45 1.05 0.02
N SER A 50 11.18 2.13 0.32
CA SER A 50 12.62 2.17 0.18
C SER A 50 13.32 1.21 1.14
N LYS A 51 14.45 0.65 0.72
CA LYS A 51 15.37 -0.08 1.62
C LYS A 51 16.29 0.87 2.40
N ARG A 52 16.29 2.18 2.09
CA ARG A 52 17.18 3.16 2.71
C ARG A 52 16.50 3.74 3.95
N PRO A 53 17.07 3.56 5.17
CA PRO A 53 16.45 4.05 6.40
C PRO A 53 16.15 5.55 6.41
N ARG A 54 17.01 6.36 5.77
CA ARG A 54 16.79 7.82 5.66
C ARG A 54 15.53 8.17 4.88
N LEU A 55 15.23 7.42 3.82
CA LEU A 55 14.03 7.65 3.00
C LEU A 55 12.77 7.14 3.70
N GLN A 56 12.86 6.00 4.38
CA GLN A 56 11.77 5.50 5.25
C GLN A 56 11.43 6.53 6.34
N TYR A 57 12.45 7.05 7.01
CA TYR A 57 12.28 8.06 8.06
C TYR A 57 11.63 9.34 7.50
N ALA A 58 12.14 9.87 6.38
CA ALA A 58 11.58 11.06 5.74
C ALA A 58 10.12 10.86 5.29
N ALA A 59 9.78 9.67 4.81
CA ALA A 59 8.40 9.34 4.48
C ALA A 59 7.51 9.32 5.72
N LEU A 60 7.94 8.70 6.82
CA LEU A 60 7.19 8.69 8.09
C LEU A 60 6.99 10.10 8.66
N GLU A 61 8.02 10.95 8.62
CA GLU A 61 7.93 12.36 8.99
C GLU A 61 6.89 13.10 8.15
N THR A 62 6.90 12.88 6.84
CA THR A 62 5.96 13.52 5.94
C THR A 62 4.53 13.00 6.18
N LEU A 63 4.38 11.68 6.40
CA LEU A 63 3.11 11.03 6.71
C LEU A 63 2.45 11.63 7.96
N SER A 64 3.24 11.95 8.99
CA SER A 64 2.73 12.51 10.25
C SER A 64 1.98 13.84 10.10
N ARG A 65 2.22 14.56 8.99
CA ARG A 65 1.54 15.83 8.67
C ARG A 65 0.18 15.62 8.00
N PHE A 66 -0.13 14.39 7.60
CA PHE A 66 -1.35 14.03 6.88
C PHE A 66 -2.02 12.84 7.56
N PRO A 67 -2.64 13.02 8.75
CA PRO A 67 -3.20 11.92 9.54
C PRO A 67 -4.14 10.98 8.76
N PRO A 68 -5.04 11.46 7.86
CA PRO A 68 -5.90 10.54 7.14
C PRO A 68 -5.16 9.71 6.09
N VAL A 69 -4.04 10.22 5.54
CA VAL A 69 -3.14 9.43 4.68
C VAL A 69 -2.36 8.43 5.53
N ALA A 70 -1.86 8.86 6.68
CA ALA A 70 -1.17 7.96 7.60
C ALA A 70 -2.06 6.80 8.05
N GLN A 71 -3.35 7.06 8.29
CA GLN A 71 -4.34 6.03 8.56
C GLN A 71 -4.57 5.10 7.38
N ALA A 72 -4.66 5.62 6.15
CA ALA A 72 -4.81 4.80 4.95
C ALA A 72 -3.61 3.85 4.74
N TYR A 73 -2.41 4.28 5.13
CA TYR A 73 -1.17 3.48 5.02
C TYR A 73 -0.72 2.86 6.33
N ARG A 74 -1.60 2.75 7.33
CA ARG A 74 -1.28 2.23 8.67
C ARG A 74 -0.54 0.88 8.62
N SER A 75 -0.98 -0.05 7.79
CA SER A 75 -0.36 -1.37 7.61
C SER A 75 1.11 -1.29 7.15
N HIS A 76 1.47 -0.29 6.33
CA HIS A 76 2.85 -0.08 5.90
C HIS A 76 3.70 0.47 7.05
N VAL A 77 3.13 1.35 7.87
CA VAL A 77 3.80 1.91 9.05
C VAL A 77 4.03 0.80 10.09
N GLU A 78 3.04 -0.05 10.37
CA GLU A 78 3.15 -1.20 11.28
C GLU A 78 4.24 -2.18 10.83
N ARG A 79 4.35 -2.43 9.53
CA ARG A 79 5.45 -3.25 8.98
C ARG A 79 6.81 -2.61 9.22
N LEU A 80 6.96 -1.30 8.98
CA LEU A 80 8.22 -0.59 9.24
C LEU A 80 8.58 -0.58 10.73
N GLU A 81 7.59 -0.47 11.61
CA GLU A 81 7.77 -0.58 13.06
C GLU A 81 8.38 -1.93 13.46
N LYS A 82 7.90 -3.03 12.88
CA LYS A 82 8.30 -4.40 13.25
C LYS A 82 9.57 -4.86 12.54
N GLU A 83 9.69 -4.54 11.25
CA GLU A 83 10.64 -5.20 10.35
C GLU A 83 11.80 -4.29 9.89
N SER A 84 11.73 -2.97 10.09
CA SER A 84 12.82 -2.10 9.64
C SER A 84 14.12 -2.43 10.40
N PRO A 85 15.27 -2.60 9.72
CA PRO A 85 16.54 -2.84 10.39
C PRO A 85 17.01 -1.62 11.21
N SER A 86 16.52 -0.43 10.88
CA SER A 86 16.89 0.81 11.58
C SER A 86 16.03 1.02 12.82
N GLN A 87 16.66 1.07 13.99
CA GLN A 87 15.98 1.39 15.26
C GLN A 87 15.29 2.76 15.21
N GLN A 88 15.88 3.74 14.51
CA GLN A 88 15.30 5.07 14.38
C GLN A 88 14.00 5.04 13.58
N VAL A 89 13.96 4.25 12.49
CA VAL A 89 12.73 4.08 11.68
C VAL A 89 11.66 3.36 12.50
N ARG A 90 12.03 2.29 13.22
CA ARG A 90 11.07 1.55 14.07
C ARG A 90 10.43 2.45 15.14
N ARG A 91 11.25 3.25 15.84
CA ARG A 91 10.77 4.21 16.85
C ARG A 91 9.83 5.25 16.23
N ARG A 92 10.20 5.82 15.09
CA ARG A 92 9.38 6.83 14.43
C ARG A 92 8.05 6.27 13.93
N ALA A 93 8.06 5.04 13.41
CA ALA A 93 6.83 4.34 13.03
C ALA A 93 5.92 4.10 14.25
N ALA A 94 6.47 3.65 15.38
CA ALA A 94 5.71 3.47 16.62
C ALA A 94 5.10 4.78 17.14
N GLU A 95 5.85 5.89 17.10
CA GLU A 95 5.34 7.22 17.47
C GLU A 95 4.18 7.65 16.58
N LEU A 96 4.32 7.46 15.27
CA LEU A 96 3.25 7.77 14.32
C LEU A 96 2.00 6.93 14.60
N LEU A 97 2.14 5.63 14.82
CA LEU A 97 1.02 4.75 15.14
C LEU A 97 0.30 5.19 16.43
N ARG A 98 1.04 5.49 17.49
CA ARG A 98 0.46 6.03 18.73
C ARG A 98 -0.30 7.33 18.50
N SER A 99 0.17 8.20 17.60
CA SER A 99 -0.51 9.46 17.29
C SER A 99 -1.82 9.28 16.51
N LEU A 100 -2.01 8.14 15.84
CA LEU A 100 -3.24 7.80 15.12
C LEU A 100 -4.30 7.12 16.01
N GLU A 101 -3.93 6.75 17.24
CA GLU A 101 -4.82 6.09 18.21
C GLU A 101 -5.42 7.06 19.23
N GLN A 102 -5.01 8.32 19.19
CA GLN A 102 -5.53 9.43 20.02
C GLN A 102 -6.65 10.16 19.29
#